data_AF-A0A517X066-F1
#
_entry.id   AF-A0A517X066-F1
#
_cell.length_a   1.000
_cell.length_b   1.000
_cell.length_c   1.000
_cell.angle_alpha   90.00
_cell.angle_beta   90.00
_cell.angle_gamma   90.00
#
_symmetry.space_group_name_H-M   'P 1'
#
loop_
_entity.id
_entity.type
_entity.pdbx_description
1 polymer ?
#
loop_
_entity_poly.entity_id
_entity_poly.type
_entity_poly.pdbx_seq_one_letter_code
_entity_poly.pdbx_strand_id
1 'polypeptide(L)'
;MAKEQFFYSQTRQLFTTLENISQRSGVSRGKAFEDLLQACVAALAAETMEPAYFEAIQAHTEGSPGKRGVDLFPKFLAQLIESMSEQDQDLLGDLFEGSISYGEKGQFLTPESVSELMANLTIDAAEKTAEKKTQVINDPCCGTGRMLLKAGEINPQAELCGQDIDARCVRMTALNLSLRGKYGYVVCGNSLTLESKFAYRVGSFYHELPNGRRRGVIREIPLEQTPVPFVTDTTRTATQGLFAQQEADSHEPDQAQKISQTIMEVPQWLFRLEQRMDNVESGNDSDQSIQVEKEESTNTKSVPDNDRVKTQKKLF
;
A
#
# COMPACT_ATOMS: atom_id res chain seq x y z
N MET A 1 -27.12 -11.87 -12.86
CA MET A 1 -26.27 -11.54 -11.71
C MET A 1 -24.93 -12.21 -11.92
N ALA A 2 -23.82 -11.45 -11.89
CA ALA A 2 -22.50 -12.05 -11.87
C ALA A 2 -22.41 -12.92 -10.60
N LYS A 3 -22.01 -14.18 -10.76
CA LYS A 3 -21.83 -15.11 -9.64
C LYS A 3 -20.59 -14.65 -8.88
N GLU A 4 -20.67 -14.50 -7.57
CA GLU A 4 -19.49 -14.19 -6.74
C GLU A 4 -18.43 -15.28 -6.98
N GLN A 5 -17.24 -14.84 -7.37
CA GLN A 5 -16.07 -15.68 -7.62
C GLN A 5 -15.01 -15.33 -6.59
N PHE A 6 -14.49 -16.37 -5.94
CA PHE A 6 -13.45 -16.27 -4.93
C PHE A 6 -12.35 -17.25 -5.29
N PHE A 7 -11.10 -16.81 -5.14
CA PHE A 7 -9.92 -17.65 -5.35
C PHE A 7 -9.75 -18.68 -4.24
N TYR A 8 -10.08 -18.32 -2.99
CA TYR A 8 -9.91 -19.20 -1.83
C TYR A 8 -11.26 -19.78 -1.37
N SER A 9 -11.24 -21.04 -0.94
CA SER A 9 -12.45 -21.73 -0.49
C SER A 9 -12.97 -21.15 0.84
N GLN A 10 -12.06 -20.73 1.72
CA GLN A 10 -12.33 -20.10 3.02
C GLN A 10 -13.06 -18.76 2.85
N THR A 11 -12.77 -18.01 1.78
CA THR A 11 -13.45 -16.75 1.45
C THR A 11 -14.96 -16.95 1.30
N ARG A 12 -15.42 -18.10 0.77
CA ARG A 12 -16.86 -18.41 0.67
C ARG A 12 -17.54 -18.49 2.03
N GLN A 13 -16.83 -18.99 3.04
CA GLN A 13 -17.36 -19.08 4.40
C GLN A 13 -17.51 -17.68 5.01
N LEU A 14 -16.49 -16.83 4.85
CA LEU A 14 -16.55 -15.42 5.28
C LEU A 14 -17.68 -14.67 4.57
N PHE A 15 -17.79 -14.83 3.25
CA PHE A 15 -18.88 -14.27 2.45
C PHE A 15 -20.25 -14.69 2.96
N THR A 16 -20.44 -15.99 3.25
CA THR A 16 -21.72 -16.49 3.78
C THR A 16 -22.07 -15.84 5.11
N THR A 17 -21.10 -15.66 6.01
CA THR A 17 -21.32 -14.96 7.28
C THR A 17 -21.65 -13.48 7.06
N LEU A 18 -20.94 -12.80 6.16
CA LEU A 18 -21.20 -11.41 5.79
C LEU A 18 -22.61 -11.20 5.20
N GLU A 19 -23.05 -12.07 4.29
CA GLU A 19 -24.40 -12.01 3.72
C GLU A 19 -25.47 -12.16 4.81
N ASN A 20 -25.25 -13.07 5.76
CA ASN A 20 -26.17 -13.23 6.89
C ASN A 20 -26.18 -12.00 7.80
N ILE A 21 -25.05 -11.32 8.01
CA ILE A 21 -24.99 -10.04 8.74
C ILE A 21 -25.83 -8.99 8.01
N SER A 22 -25.59 -8.80 6.70
CA SER A 22 -26.31 -7.85 5.86
C SER A 22 -27.82 -8.10 5.90
N GLN A 23 -28.26 -9.35 5.71
CA GLN A 23 -29.67 -9.73 5.71
C GLN A 23 -30.33 -9.51 7.08
N ARG A 24 -29.69 -9.94 8.18
CA ARG A 24 -30.24 -9.79 9.53
C ARG A 24 -30.35 -8.34 9.98
N SER A 25 -29.47 -7.47 9.48
CA SER A 25 -29.42 -6.06 9.83
C SER A 25 -30.17 -5.16 8.86
N GLY A 26 -30.62 -5.67 7.72
CA GLY A 26 -31.31 -4.86 6.71
C GLY A 26 -30.43 -3.78 6.09
N VAL A 27 -29.10 -3.93 6.12
CA VAL A 27 -28.14 -2.99 5.52
C VAL A 27 -27.52 -3.58 4.25
N SER A 28 -26.98 -2.74 3.38
CA SER A 28 -26.27 -3.22 2.19
C SER A 28 -25.04 -4.05 2.57
N ARG A 29 -24.65 -4.98 1.70
CA ARG A 29 -23.43 -5.79 1.87
C ARG A 29 -22.19 -4.92 2.08
N GLY A 30 -22.05 -3.85 1.31
CA GLY A 30 -20.93 -2.90 1.44
C GLY A 30 -20.89 -2.22 2.81
N LYS A 31 -22.05 -1.78 3.34
CA LYS A 31 -22.13 -1.19 4.68
C LYS A 31 -21.81 -2.21 5.77
N ALA A 32 -22.39 -3.42 5.67
CA ALA A 32 -22.07 -4.51 6.59
C ALA A 32 -20.58 -4.84 6.60
N PHE A 33 -19.92 -4.84 5.44
CA PHE A 33 -18.49 -5.09 5.33
C PHE A 33 -17.66 -3.98 5.97
N GLU A 34 -17.99 -2.72 5.71
CA GLU A 34 -17.30 -1.57 6.31
C GLU A 34 -17.41 -1.56 7.84
N ASP A 35 -18.62 -1.77 8.36
CA ASP A 35 -18.89 -1.84 9.81
C ASP A 35 -18.16 -3.01 10.45
N LEU A 36 -18.15 -4.16 9.79
CA LEU A 36 -17.46 -5.35 10.25
C LEU A 36 -15.95 -5.13 10.33
N LEU A 37 -15.34 -4.49 9.33
CA LEU A 37 -13.92 -4.12 9.36
C LEU A 37 -13.62 -3.16 10.52
N GLN A 38 -14.44 -2.12 10.71
CA GLN A 38 -14.26 -1.16 11.81
C GLN A 38 -14.38 -1.83 13.18
N ALA A 39 -15.39 -2.68 13.36
CA ALA A 39 -15.57 -3.44 14.60
C ALA A 39 -14.43 -4.42 14.85
N CYS A 40 -13.90 -5.10 13.83
CA CYS A 40 -12.75 -5.99 13.97
C CYS A 40 -11.48 -5.23 14.37
N VAL A 41 -11.20 -4.09 13.74
CA VAL A 41 -10.07 -3.22 14.10
C VAL A 41 -10.19 -2.77 15.56
N ALA A 42 -11.36 -2.26 15.95
CA ALA A 42 -11.58 -1.77 17.32
C ALA A 42 -11.53 -2.91 18.37
N ALA A 43 -11.98 -4.12 18.02
CA ALA A 43 -11.85 -5.30 18.89
C ALA A 43 -10.39 -5.69 19.17
N LEU A 44 -9.47 -5.37 18.25
CA LEU A 44 -8.03 -5.59 18.40
C LEU A 44 -7.29 -4.41 19.06
N ALA A 45 -8.03 -3.39 19.51
CA ALA A 45 -7.48 -2.14 20.02
C ALA A 45 -7.44 -2.01 21.55
N ALA A 46 -7.58 -3.12 22.29
CA ALA A 46 -7.46 -3.14 23.74
C ALA A 46 -8.32 -2.07 24.45
N GLU A 47 -9.58 -1.93 24.03
CA GLU A 47 -10.53 -0.97 24.61
C GLU A 47 -10.17 0.51 24.37
N THR A 48 -9.20 0.83 23.49
CA THR A 48 -8.87 2.24 23.14
C THR A 48 -9.77 2.85 22.07
N MET A 49 -10.59 2.02 21.41
CA MET A 49 -11.44 2.42 20.27
C MET A 49 -12.91 2.05 20.47
N GLU A 50 -13.40 2.04 21.71
CA GLU A 50 -14.79 1.68 22.02
C GLU A 50 -15.83 2.57 21.30
N PRO A 51 -15.66 3.90 21.16
CA PRO A 51 -16.61 4.72 20.41
C PRO A 51 -16.77 4.24 18.96
N ALA A 52 -15.65 3.96 18.28
CA ALA A 52 -15.66 3.45 16.91
C ALA A 52 -16.27 2.05 16.82
N TYR A 53 -16.07 1.20 17.84
CA TYR A 53 -16.73 -0.11 17.93
C TYR A 53 -18.25 0.02 18.03
N PHE A 54 -18.74 0.86 18.94
CA PHE A 54 -20.17 1.07 19.16
C PHE A 54 -20.87 1.72 17.97
N GLU A 55 -20.21 2.67 17.30
CA GLU A 55 -20.67 3.24 16.04
C GLU A 55 -20.86 2.16 14.97
N ALA A 56 -19.83 1.32 14.78
CA ALA A 56 -19.84 0.29 13.75
C ALA A 56 -20.96 -0.75 13.97
N ILE A 57 -21.21 -1.16 15.21
CA ILE A 57 -22.24 -2.18 15.48
C ILE A 57 -23.65 -1.60 15.53
N GLN A 58 -23.83 -0.28 15.61
CA GLN A 58 -25.12 0.36 15.93
C GLN A 58 -26.25 -0.14 15.04
N ALA A 59 -26.04 -0.15 13.72
CA ALA A 59 -27.00 -0.60 12.71
C ALA A 59 -27.28 -2.12 12.74
N HIS A 60 -26.55 -2.88 13.56
CA HIS A 60 -26.61 -4.33 13.62
C HIS A 60 -27.20 -4.88 14.94
N THR A 61 -27.66 -3.99 15.83
CA THR A 61 -28.13 -4.35 17.18
C THR A 61 -29.62 -4.62 17.31
N GLU A 62 -30.43 -4.32 16.28
CA GLU A 62 -31.88 -4.52 16.32
C GLU A 62 -32.26 -6.01 16.36
N GLY A 63 -33.26 -6.33 17.18
CA GLY A 63 -33.81 -7.69 17.34
C GLY A 63 -33.39 -8.39 18.63
N SER A 64 -33.80 -9.65 18.78
CA SER A 64 -33.51 -10.46 19.97
C SER A 64 -32.09 -11.04 19.93
N PRO A 65 -31.36 -11.09 21.06
CA PRO A 65 -30.05 -11.74 21.15
C PRO A 65 -30.02 -13.14 20.52
N GLY A 66 -28.97 -13.43 19.74
CA GLY A 66 -28.79 -14.65 18.96
C GLY A 66 -29.33 -14.58 17.52
N LYS A 67 -30.18 -13.59 17.21
CA LYS A 67 -30.79 -13.40 15.89
C LYS A 67 -30.33 -12.12 15.18
N ARG A 68 -29.60 -11.24 15.85
CA ARG A 68 -29.16 -9.95 15.31
C ARG A 68 -27.99 -10.14 14.36
N GLY A 69 -27.70 -9.14 13.52
CA GLY A 69 -26.49 -9.16 12.70
C GLY A 69 -25.22 -9.09 13.54
N VAL A 70 -25.21 -8.28 14.60
CA VAL A 70 -24.04 -8.12 15.49
C VAL A 70 -23.63 -9.43 16.16
N ASP A 71 -24.56 -10.37 16.36
CA ASP A 71 -24.28 -11.68 16.96
C ASP A 71 -23.36 -12.55 16.08
N LEU A 72 -23.20 -12.19 14.79
CA LEU A 72 -22.30 -12.87 13.85
C LEU A 72 -20.93 -12.21 13.70
N PHE A 73 -20.72 -11.00 14.26
CA PHE A 73 -19.43 -10.30 14.17
C PHE A 73 -18.29 -11.11 14.81
N PRO A 74 -18.43 -11.65 16.04
CA PRO A 74 -17.39 -12.48 16.64
C PRO A 74 -17.12 -13.76 15.84
N LYS A 75 -18.17 -14.33 15.21
CA LYS A 75 -18.05 -15.50 14.35
C LYS A 75 -17.21 -15.20 13.11
N PHE A 76 -17.46 -14.06 12.45
CA PHE A 76 -16.67 -13.65 11.29
C PHE A 76 -15.20 -13.45 11.66
N LEU A 77 -14.92 -12.73 12.75
CA LEU A 77 -13.54 -12.50 13.19
C LEU A 77 -12.83 -13.82 13.56
N ALA A 78 -13.53 -14.74 14.22
CA ALA A 78 -12.99 -16.07 14.52
C ALA A 78 -12.66 -16.85 13.24
N GLN A 79 -13.57 -16.88 12.26
CA GLN A 79 -13.35 -17.51 10.96
C GLN A 79 -12.17 -16.91 10.20
N LEU A 80 -12.02 -15.58 10.26
CA LEU A 80 -10.92 -14.87 9.63
C LEU A 80 -9.58 -15.27 10.26
N ILE A 81 -9.49 -15.25 11.60
CA ILE A 81 -8.27 -15.61 12.33
C ILE A 81 -7.90 -17.07 12.08
N GLU A 82 -8.86 -17.99 12.17
CA GLU A 82 -8.66 -19.41 11.92
C GLU A 82 -8.15 -19.65 10.49
N SER A 83 -8.84 -19.09 9.49
CA SER A 83 -8.48 -19.29 8.08
C SER A 83 -7.12 -18.70 7.72
N MET A 84 -6.79 -17.51 8.25
CA MET A 84 -5.46 -16.89 8.05
C MET A 84 -4.34 -17.65 8.77
N SER A 85 -4.65 -18.34 9.87
CA SER A 85 -3.66 -19.17 10.59
C SER A 85 -3.36 -20.48 9.84
N GLU A 86 -4.33 -20.99 9.09
CA GLU A 86 -4.16 -22.18 8.25
C GLU A 86 -3.47 -21.87 6.91
N GLN A 87 -3.92 -20.80 6.25
CA GLN A 87 -3.43 -20.39 4.95
C GLN A 87 -3.10 -18.90 5.00
N ASP A 88 -1.83 -18.57 4.84
CA ASP A 88 -1.31 -17.21 4.88
C ASP A 88 -1.71 -16.42 3.62
N GLN A 89 -3.01 -16.20 3.43
CA GLN A 89 -3.63 -15.69 2.21
C GLN A 89 -4.43 -14.40 2.49
N ASP A 90 -4.53 -13.53 1.49
CA ASP A 90 -5.29 -12.28 1.57
C ASP A 90 -6.79 -12.52 1.36
N LEU A 91 -7.43 -13.15 2.36
CA LEU A 91 -8.85 -13.50 2.32
C LEU A 91 -9.76 -12.28 2.30
N LEU A 92 -9.35 -11.18 2.93
CA LEU A 92 -10.10 -9.92 2.92
C LEU A 92 -10.08 -9.28 1.54
N GLY A 93 -8.94 -9.33 0.83
CA GLY A 93 -8.86 -8.89 -0.55
C GLY A 93 -9.68 -9.72 -1.51
N ASP A 94 -9.62 -11.05 -1.42
CA ASP A 94 -10.44 -11.95 -2.23
C ASP A 94 -11.95 -11.70 -1.99
N LEU A 95 -12.35 -11.50 -0.72
CA LEU A 95 -13.73 -11.14 -0.38
C LEU A 95 -14.13 -9.78 -0.96
N PHE A 96 -13.25 -8.79 -0.85
CA PHE A 96 -13.49 -7.43 -1.32
C PHE A 96 -13.64 -7.36 -2.84
N GLU A 97 -12.72 -7.95 -3.60
CA GLU A 97 -12.78 -7.98 -5.07
C GLU A 97 -13.98 -8.80 -5.56
N GLY A 98 -14.22 -9.96 -4.95
CA GLY A 98 -15.25 -10.91 -5.41
C GLY A 98 -16.68 -10.57 -5.01
N SER A 99 -16.89 -9.71 -3.99
CA SER A 99 -18.23 -9.46 -3.46
C SER A 99 -18.59 -8.02 -3.09
N ILE A 100 -17.61 -7.10 -3.01
CA ILE A 100 -17.82 -5.73 -2.53
C ILE A 100 -17.52 -4.69 -3.61
N SER A 101 -16.27 -4.62 -4.07
CA SER A 101 -15.83 -3.59 -5.01
C SER A 101 -16.35 -3.86 -6.41
N TYR A 102 -16.18 -5.07 -6.94
CA TYR A 102 -16.47 -5.36 -8.37
C TYR A 102 -15.80 -4.36 -9.35
N GLY A 103 -14.67 -3.77 -8.98
CA GLY A 103 -14.00 -2.72 -9.76
C GLY A 103 -14.62 -1.33 -9.61
N GLU A 104 -15.44 -1.10 -8.58
CA GLU A 104 -15.93 0.24 -8.24
C GLU A 104 -14.76 1.23 -8.19
N LYS A 105 -14.92 2.41 -8.80
CA LYS A 105 -13.89 3.45 -8.91
C LYS A 105 -12.61 3.00 -9.63
N GLY A 106 -12.66 1.93 -10.43
CA GLY A 106 -11.50 1.40 -11.15
C GLY A 106 -10.48 0.73 -10.23
N GLN A 107 -10.91 0.28 -9.05
CA GLN A 107 -10.05 -0.34 -8.07
C GLN A 107 -9.82 -1.82 -8.39
N PHE A 108 -8.57 -2.18 -8.66
CA PHE A 108 -8.11 -3.55 -8.89
C PHE A 108 -6.94 -3.83 -7.97
N LEU A 109 -6.96 -4.95 -7.22
CA LEU A 109 -5.83 -5.28 -6.36
C LEU A 109 -4.73 -5.95 -7.19
N THR A 110 -3.48 -5.66 -6.83
CA THR A 110 -2.31 -6.29 -7.46
C THR A 110 -2.33 -7.80 -7.24
N PRO A 111 -2.33 -8.65 -8.29
CA PRO A 111 -2.29 -10.10 -8.13
C PRO A 111 -1.13 -10.56 -7.26
N GLU A 112 -1.31 -11.63 -6.48
CA GLU A 112 -0.31 -12.09 -5.50
C GLU A 112 1.05 -12.37 -6.14
N SER A 113 1.08 -13.03 -7.30
CA SER A 113 2.32 -13.32 -8.02
C SER A 113 3.09 -12.07 -8.45
N VAL A 114 2.38 -10.97 -8.75
CA VAL A 114 3.00 -9.68 -9.07
C VAL A 114 3.52 -9.02 -7.80
N SER A 115 2.75 -9.07 -6.69
CA SER A 115 3.23 -8.58 -5.39
C SER A 115 4.50 -9.31 -4.93
N GLU A 116 4.57 -10.62 -5.10
CA GLU A 116 5.74 -11.44 -4.77
C GLU A 116 6.94 -11.10 -5.66
N LEU A 117 6.73 -10.99 -6.98
CA LEU A 117 7.78 -10.57 -7.91
C LEU A 117 8.35 -9.20 -7.52
N MET A 118 7.49 -8.22 -7.30
CA MET A 118 7.91 -6.85 -6.96
C MET A 118 8.68 -6.81 -5.65
N ALA A 119 8.20 -7.49 -4.61
CA ALA A 119 8.89 -7.57 -3.33
C ALA A 119 10.31 -8.15 -3.49
N ASN A 120 10.47 -9.23 -4.24
CA ASN A 120 11.78 -9.85 -4.50
C ASN A 120 12.74 -8.96 -5.31
N LEU A 121 12.20 -8.06 -6.14
CA LEU A 121 13.01 -7.11 -6.92
C LEU A 121 13.43 -5.88 -6.11
N THR A 122 12.61 -5.43 -5.16
CA THR A 122 12.81 -4.13 -4.49
C THR A 122 13.33 -4.23 -3.07
N ILE A 123 13.12 -5.35 -2.38
CA ILE A 123 13.47 -5.49 -0.97
C ILE A 123 14.78 -6.24 -0.82
N ASP A 124 15.81 -5.56 -0.29
CA ASP A 124 17.05 -6.19 0.16
C ASP A 124 17.09 -6.23 1.69
N ALA A 125 16.88 -7.42 2.26
CA ALA A 125 16.93 -7.64 3.71
C ALA A 125 18.35 -7.48 4.31
N ALA A 126 19.40 -7.56 3.47
CA ALA A 126 20.78 -7.37 3.89
C ALA A 126 21.21 -5.89 3.84
N GLU A 127 20.37 -5.01 3.28
CA GLU A 127 20.63 -3.58 3.21
C GLU A 127 20.71 -3.00 4.62
N LYS A 128 21.95 -2.77 5.08
CA LYS A 128 22.20 -2.10 6.35
C LYS A 128 22.05 -0.61 6.12
N THR A 129 21.01 -0.02 6.69
CA THR A 129 20.96 1.43 6.83
C THR A 129 22.22 1.89 7.59
N ALA A 130 22.89 2.91 7.07
CA ALA A 130 24.15 3.44 7.63
C ALA A 130 24.05 3.80 9.13
N GLU A 131 22.82 4.01 9.61
CA GLU A 131 22.50 4.48 10.96
C GLU A 131 21.90 3.39 11.89
N LYS A 132 21.91 2.10 11.52
CA LYS A 132 21.20 1.01 12.26
C LYS A 132 19.71 1.29 12.51
N LYS A 133 19.10 2.14 11.70
CA LYS A 133 17.66 2.45 11.80
C LYS A 133 16.85 1.31 11.18
N THR A 134 15.73 0.97 11.80
CA THR A 134 14.77 0.04 11.21
C THR A 134 14.37 0.53 9.82
N GLN A 135 14.48 -0.34 8.81
CA GLN A 135 14.04 -0.02 7.45
C GLN A 135 12.53 0.20 7.45
N VAL A 136 12.08 1.26 6.76
CA VAL A 136 10.66 1.52 6.54
C VAL A 136 10.34 1.20 5.09
N ILE A 137 9.43 0.27 4.85
CA ILE A 137 8.95 -0.08 3.51
C ILE A 137 7.60 0.62 3.31
N ASN A 138 7.50 1.47 2.30
CA ASN A 138 6.31 2.30 2.06
C ASN A 138 5.56 1.87 0.79
N ASP A 139 4.24 1.74 0.91
CA ASP A 139 3.30 1.55 -0.20
C ASP A 139 2.21 2.65 -0.12
N PRO A 140 2.27 3.68 -0.99
CA PRO A 140 1.40 4.85 -0.90
C PRO A 140 0.00 4.62 -1.45
N CYS A 141 -0.32 3.45 -2.00
CA CYS A 141 -1.64 3.07 -2.52
C CYS A 141 -1.90 1.59 -2.21
N CYS A 142 -1.87 1.24 -0.92
CA CYS A 142 -1.57 -0.13 -0.50
C CYS A 142 -2.70 -1.14 -0.71
N GLY A 143 -3.93 -0.71 -0.98
CA GLY A 143 -5.09 -1.58 -1.11
C GLY A 143 -5.26 -2.43 0.15
N THR A 144 -5.18 -3.75 0.02
CA THR A 144 -5.26 -4.69 1.15
C THR A 144 -3.93 -4.92 1.87
N GLY A 145 -2.86 -4.26 1.41
CA GLY A 145 -1.51 -4.40 1.95
C GLY A 145 -0.78 -5.65 1.46
N ARG A 146 -1.28 -6.33 0.42
CA ARG A 146 -0.69 -7.58 -0.10
C ARG A 146 0.79 -7.43 -0.50
N MET A 147 1.16 -6.29 -1.10
CA MET A 147 2.55 -5.99 -1.43
C MET A 147 3.41 -5.79 -0.16
N LEU A 148 2.88 -5.09 0.85
CA LEU A 148 3.54 -4.94 2.15
C LEU A 148 3.72 -6.29 2.87
N LEU A 149 2.75 -7.20 2.75
CA LEU A 149 2.86 -8.56 3.31
C LEU A 149 4.06 -9.31 2.71
N LYS A 150 4.17 -9.34 1.37
CA LYS A 150 5.31 -9.98 0.69
C LYS A 150 6.65 -9.30 1.03
N ALA A 151 6.66 -7.97 1.11
CA ALA A 151 7.85 -7.24 1.54
C ALA A 151 8.26 -7.61 2.99
N GLY A 152 7.30 -7.74 3.90
CA GLY A 152 7.52 -8.14 5.29
C GLY A 152 7.84 -9.63 5.48
N GLU A 153 7.58 -10.49 4.50
CA GLU A 153 8.11 -11.87 4.45
C GLU A 153 9.62 -11.86 4.18
N ILE A 154 10.08 -11.01 3.26
CA ILE A 154 11.50 -10.86 2.91
C ILE A 154 12.28 -10.15 4.03
N ASN A 155 11.75 -9.06 4.58
CA ASN A 155 12.33 -8.36 5.72
C ASN A 155 11.38 -8.30 6.93
N PRO A 156 11.39 -9.32 7.80
CA PRO A 156 10.52 -9.38 8.99
C PRO A 156 10.79 -8.29 10.04
N GLN A 157 11.93 -7.61 9.98
CA GLN A 157 12.31 -6.56 10.93
C GLN A 157 11.89 -5.16 10.46
N ALA A 158 11.42 -5.01 9.22
CA ALA A 158 11.00 -3.73 8.69
C ALA A 158 9.72 -3.20 9.34
N GLU A 159 9.62 -1.88 9.41
CA GLU A 159 8.36 -1.18 9.64
C GLU A 159 7.63 -1.02 8.30
N LEU A 160 6.41 -1.53 8.21
CA LEU A 160 5.60 -1.45 6.99
C LEU A 160 4.70 -0.22 7.05
N CYS A 161 4.77 0.66 6.05
CA CYS A 161 3.89 1.81 5.94
C CYS A 161 2.97 1.66 4.75
N GLY A 162 1.66 1.63 4.98
CA GLY A 162 0.64 1.64 3.94
C GLY A 162 -0.16 2.94 3.97
N GLN A 163 -0.49 3.47 2.81
CA GLN A 163 -1.46 4.55 2.67
C GLN A 163 -2.49 4.18 1.62
N ASP A 164 -3.76 4.46 1.88
CA ASP A 164 -4.82 4.30 0.88
C ASP A 164 -5.93 5.34 1.10
N ILE A 165 -6.58 5.75 0.00
CA ILE A 165 -7.69 6.71 0.05
C ILE A 165 -8.99 6.07 0.54
N ASP A 166 -9.12 4.74 0.38
CA ASP A 166 -10.28 3.97 0.82
C ASP A 166 -10.08 3.47 2.26
N ALA A 167 -10.96 3.92 3.17
CA ALA A 167 -10.94 3.49 4.57
C ALA A 167 -11.13 1.98 4.74
N ARG A 168 -11.81 1.29 3.80
CA ARG A 168 -11.95 -0.17 3.80
C ARG A 168 -10.58 -0.82 3.57
N CYS A 169 -9.81 -0.32 2.61
CA CYS A 169 -8.45 -0.77 2.32
C CYS A 169 -7.50 -0.58 3.48
N VAL A 170 -7.57 0.58 4.14
CA VAL A 170 -6.78 0.86 5.35
C VAL A 170 -7.10 -0.12 6.48
N ARG A 171 -8.38 -0.39 6.74
CA ARG A 171 -8.78 -1.36 7.78
C ARG A 171 -8.42 -2.79 7.40
N MET A 172 -8.58 -3.19 6.13
CA MET A 172 -8.12 -4.50 5.64
C MET A 172 -6.60 -4.65 5.80
N THR A 173 -5.82 -3.62 5.43
CA THR A 173 -4.37 -3.61 5.61
C THR A 173 -3.99 -3.73 7.08
N ALA A 174 -4.62 -2.95 7.98
CA ALA A 174 -4.35 -3.04 9.41
C ALA A 174 -4.66 -4.44 10.00
N LEU A 175 -5.78 -5.06 9.59
CA LEU A 175 -6.10 -6.43 9.96
C LEU A 175 -5.09 -7.43 9.39
N ASN A 176 -4.77 -7.33 8.09
CA ASN A 176 -3.82 -8.21 7.43
C ASN A 176 -2.44 -8.17 8.10
N LEU A 177 -1.91 -6.98 8.40
CA LEU A 177 -0.63 -6.81 9.08
C LEU A 177 -0.68 -7.34 10.53
N SER A 178 -1.71 -6.95 11.29
CA SER A 178 -1.80 -7.28 12.72
C SER A 178 -1.96 -8.78 13.00
N LEU A 179 -2.80 -9.46 12.21
CA LEU A 179 -3.05 -10.90 12.35
C LEU A 179 -1.84 -11.75 11.95
N ARG A 180 -0.88 -11.16 11.23
CA ARG A 180 0.41 -11.76 10.85
C ARG A 180 1.59 -11.30 11.69
N GLY A 181 1.33 -10.57 12.78
CA GLY A 181 2.36 -10.09 13.69
C GLY A 181 3.37 -9.13 13.05
N LYS A 182 2.99 -8.45 11.95
CA LYS A 182 3.81 -7.43 11.32
C LYS A 182 3.65 -6.10 12.07
N TYR A 183 4.66 -5.24 11.98
CA TYR A 183 4.67 -3.92 12.59
C TYR A 183 4.60 -2.86 11.49
N GLY A 184 3.79 -1.83 11.72
CA GLY A 184 3.64 -0.79 10.72
C GLY A 184 2.73 0.37 11.06
N TYR A 185 2.53 1.22 10.07
CA TYR A 185 1.61 2.35 10.06
C TYR A 185 0.66 2.17 8.87
N VAL A 186 -0.63 2.43 9.06
CA VAL A 186 -1.60 2.40 7.96
C VAL A 186 -2.41 3.69 7.98
N VAL A 187 -2.33 4.48 6.92
CA VAL A 187 -2.88 5.83 6.85
C VAL A 187 -4.04 5.87 5.86
N CYS A 188 -5.18 6.43 6.28
CA CYS A 188 -6.25 6.77 5.37
C CYS A 188 -6.06 8.19 4.85
N GLY A 189 -5.79 8.33 3.55
CA GLY A 189 -5.52 9.63 2.97
C GLY A 189 -5.24 9.56 1.47
N ASN A 190 -5.20 10.74 0.85
CA ASN A 190 -4.82 10.90 -0.53
C ASN A 190 -3.33 11.23 -0.61
N SER A 191 -2.53 10.28 -1.07
CA SER A 191 -1.07 10.39 -1.16
C SER A 191 -0.59 11.47 -2.14
N LEU A 192 -1.44 11.92 -3.07
CA LEU A 192 -1.12 13.00 -4.00
C LEU A 192 -1.38 14.38 -3.39
N THR A 193 -2.47 14.55 -2.64
CA THR A 193 -2.81 15.84 -1.99
C THR A 193 -2.22 15.97 -0.59
N LEU A 194 -1.68 14.88 -0.04
CA LEU A 194 -1.19 14.76 1.34
C LEU A 194 -2.28 14.98 2.39
N GLU A 195 -3.55 14.90 2.00
CA GLU A 195 -4.67 14.96 2.93
C GLU A 195 -4.88 13.61 3.60
N SER A 196 -4.83 13.59 4.93
CA SER A 196 -5.00 12.39 5.73
C SER A 196 -6.18 12.54 6.68
N LYS A 197 -6.95 11.47 6.85
CA LYS A 197 -8.16 11.42 7.68
C LYS A 197 -7.90 10.80 9.05
N PHE A 198 -7.27 9.62 9.06
CA PHE A 198 -6.91 8.89 10.28
C PHE A 198 -5.74 7.95 10.00
N ALA A 199 -5.09 7.46 11.05
CA ALA A 199 -4.01 6.50 10.93
C ALA A 199 -4.02 5.47 12.05
N TYR A 200 -3.58 4.26 11.72
CA TYR A 200 -3.37 3.18 12.68
C TYR A 200 -1.89 2.88 12.86
N ARG A 201 -1.48 2.68 14.11
CA ARG A 201 -0.25 1.94 14.44
C ARG A 201 -0.61 0.47 14.58
N VAL A 202 0.06 -0.37 13.82
CA VAL A 202 -0.01 -1.83 13.94
C VAL A 202 1.23 -2.33 14.69
N GLY A 203 1.00 -3.09 15.75
CA GLY A 203 2.05 -3.63 16.61
C GLY A 203 1.56 -3.86 18.04
N SER A 204 2.22 -4.76 18.77
CA SER A 204 1.82 -5.09 20.14
C SER A 204 1.93 -3.88 21.06
N PHE A 205 0.88 -3.60 21.82
CA PHE A 205 0.87 -2.59 22.88
C PHE A 205 -0.02 -3.00 24.05
N TYR A 206 0.08 -2.24 25.14
CA TYR A 206 -0.75 -2.43 26.32
C TYR A 206 -1.51 -1.16 26.65
N HIS A 207 -2.76 -1.33 27.07
CA HIS A 207 -3.62 -0.28 27.60
C HIS A 207 -3.87 -0.57 29.08
N GLU A 208 -3.48 0.36 29.94
CA GLU A 208 -3.69 0.27 31.39
C GLU A 208 -5.05 0.88 31.74
N LEU A 209 -5.92 0.08 32.35
CA LEU A 209 -7.24 0.49 32.83
C LEU A 209 -7.31 0.31 34.35
N PRO A 210 -8.25 1.00 35.03
CA PRO A 210 -8.47 0.80 36.47
C PRO A 210 -8.75 -0.66 36.87
N ASN A 211 -9.30 -1.46 35.94
CA ASN A 211 -9.66 -2.87 36.13
C ASN A 211 -8.61 -3.87 35.58
N GLY A 212 -7.43 -3.39 35.19
CA GLY A 212 -6.31 -4.22 34.76
C GLY A 212 -5.69 -3.82 33.42
N ARG A 213 -4.79 -4.66 32.94
CA ARG A 213 -4.02 -4.43 31.72
C ARG A 213 -4.60 -5.20 30.55
N ARG A 214 -4.81 -4.54 29.42
CA ARG A 214 -5.25 -5.15 28.16
C ARG A 214 -4.14 -5.09 27.12
N ARG A 215 -4.06 -6.11 26.26
CA ARG A 215 -3.11 -6.17 25.15
C ARG A 215 -3.85 -5.95 23.84
N GLY A 216 -3.32 -5.08 22.99
CA GLY A 216 -3.85 -4.79 21.66
C GLY A 216 -2.76 -4.91 20.60
N VAL A 217 -3.17 -4.92 19.34
CA VAL A 217 -2.28 -5.01 18.18
C VAL A 217 -2.55 -3.94 17.12
N ILE A 218 -3.65 -3.20 17.24
CA ILE A 218 -3.95 -2.02 16.41
C ILE A 218 -4.37 -0.89 17.33
N ARG A 219 -3.86 0.34 17.12
CA ARG A 219 -4.38 1.54 17.78
C ARG A 219 -4.47 2.69 16.81
N GLU A 220 -5.48 3.51 16.96
CA GLU A 220 -5.51 4.81 16.29
C GLU A 220 -4.43 5.72 16.87
N ILE A 221 -3.74 6.46 16.01
CA ILE A 221 -2.72 7.42 16.40
C ILE A 221 -2.99 8.77 15.72
N PRO A 222 -2.58 9.88 16.35
CA PRO A 222 -2.50 11.17 15.69
C PRO A 222 -1.63 11.12 14.43
N LEU A 223 -1.99 11.87 13.40
CA LEU A 223 -1.31 11.87 12.09
C LEU A 223 0.16 12.32 12.21
N GLU A 224 0.46 13.18 13.18
CA GLU A 224 1.81 13.67 13.52
C GLU A 224 2.78 12.55 13.90
N GLN A 225 2.26 11.39 14.32
CA GLN A 225 3.05 10.24 14.73
C GLN A 225 3.33 9.27 13.56
N THR A 226 2.80 9.54 12.37
CA THR A 226 3.02 8.71 11.18
C THR A 226 4.32 9.12 10.48
N PRO A 227 5.01 8.18 9.79
CA PRO A 227 6.19 8.51 8.99
C PRO A 227 5.84 9.14 7.63
N VAL A 228 4.55 9.35 7.32
CA VAL A 228 4.06 9.85 6.05
C VAL A 228 3.83 11.37 6.15
N PRO A 229 4.28 12.18 5.18
CA PRO A 229 3.96 13.60 5.15
C PRO A 229 2.44 13.83 5.05
N PHE A 230 1.91 14.78 5.80
CA PHE A 230 0.51 15.20 5.69
C PHE A 230 0.39 16.72 5.73
N VAL A 231 -0.64 17.25 5.07
CA VAL A 231 -0.97 18.67 5.02
C VAL A 231 -2.15 18.93 5.96
N THR A 232 -1.98 19.89 6.87
CA THR A 232 -3.10 20.46 7.65
C THR A 232 -3.82 21.53 6.83
N ASP A 233 -5.10 21.80 7.11
CA ASP A 233 -5.88 22.86 6.47
C ASP A 233 -5.18 24.23 6.52
N THR A 234 -4.43 24.49 7.60
CA THR A 234 -3.61 25.69 7.79
C THR A 234 -2.49 25.78 6.75
N THR A 235 -1.75 24.68 6.54
CA THR A 235 -0.70 24.60 5.51
C THR A 235 -1.28 24.69 4.10
N ARG A 236 -2.47 24.11 3.85
CA ARG A 236 -3.14 24.20 2.54
C ARG A 236 -3.53 25.63 2.22
N THR A 237 -4.11 26.35 3.18
CA THR A 237 -4.49 27.77 3.02
C THR A 237 -3.26 28.65 2.81
N ALA A 238 -2.18 28.42 3.56
CA ALA A 238 -0.92 29.14 3.37
C ALA A 238 -0.30 28.90 1.99
N THR A 239 -0.32 27.64 1.53
CA THR A 239 0.22 27.25 0.22
C THR A 239 -0.64 27.80 -0.93
N GLN A 240 -1.97 27.73 -0.81
CA GLN A 240 -2.88 28.35 -1.78
C GLN A 240 -2.73 29.88 -1.79
N GLY A 241 -2.51 30.50 -0.62
CA GLY A 241 -2.20 31.93 -0.51
C GLY A 241 -0.89 32.30 -1.22
N LEU A 242 0.15 31.47 -1.09
CA LEU A 242 1.44 31.65 -1.78
C LEU A 242 1.30 31.53 -3.31
N PHE A 243 0.58 30.52 -3.80
CA PHE A 243 0.32 30.36 -5.24
C PHE A 243 -0.56 31.49 -5.79
N ALA A 244 -1.59 31.91 -5.04
CA ALA A 244 -2.44 33.04 -5.43
C ALA A 244 -1.68 34.38 -5.38
N GLN A 245 -0.74 34.55 -4.45
CA GLN A 245 0.18 35.70 -4.43
C GLN A 245 1.15 35.67 -5.61
N GLN A 246 1.71 34.51 -5.97
CA GLN A 246 2.54 34.39 -7.18
C GLN A 246 1.76 34.65 -8.47
N GLU A 247 0.51 34.22 -8.56
CA GLU A 247 -0.37 34.53 -9.69
C GLU A 247 -0.75 36.02 -9.72
N ALA A 248 -1.01 36.65 -8.57
CA ALA A 248 -1.30 38.08 -8.48
C ALA A 248 -0.07 38.98 -8.76
N ASP A 249 1.11 38.58 -8.29
CA ASP A 249 2.38 39.27 -8.53
C ASP A 249 2.89 39.09 -9.97
N SER A 250 2.31 38.16 -10.74
CA SER A 250 2.61 37.95 -12.17
C SER A 250 1.88 38.93 -13.12
N HIS A 251 1.21 39.95 -12.58
CA HIS A 251 0.50 40.98 -13.33
C HIS A 251 1.02 42.41 -13.08
N GLU A 252 2.33 42.62 -13.24
CA GLU A 252 2.86 43.92 -13.66
C GLU A 252 3.65 43.73 -14.97
N PRO A 253 3.36 44.48 -16.05
CA PRO A 253 4.15 44.42 -17.27
C PRO A 253 5.39 45.30 -17.07
N ASP A 254 6.37 44.84 -16.29
CA ASP A 254 7.66 45.51 -16.19
C ASP A 254 8.76 44.71 -16.90
N GLN A 255 9.27 45.36 -17.95
CA GLN A 255 10.49 45.14 -18.73
C GLN A 255 10.87 43.70 -19.09
N ALA A 256 10.83 43.44 -20.41
CA ALA A 256 11.32 42.25 -21.08
C ALA A 256 12.68 41.76 -20.53
N GLN A 257 12.62 40.91 -19.50
CA GLN A 257 13.73 40.04 -19.13
C GLN A 257 13.91 39.08 -20.30
N LYS A 258 15.05 39.24 -20.96
CA LYS A 258 15.50 38.35 -22.03
C LYS A 258 15.78 36.99 -21.40
N ILE A 259 14.75 36.15 -21.32
CA ILE A 259 14.87 34.75 -20.94
C ILE A 259 15.90 34.16 -21.92
N SER A 260 17.05 33.74 -21.40
CA SER A 260 17.97 32.93 -22.19
C SER A 260 17.20 31.68 -22.57
N GLN A 261 16.81 31.58 -23.84
CA GLN A 261 16.28 30.36 -24.42
C GLN A 261 17.42 29.34 -24.42
N THR A 262 17.67 28.72 -23.28
CA THR A 262 18.39 27.45 -23.25
C THR A 262 17.42 26.45 -23.86
N ILE A 263 17.47 26.35 -25.18
CA ILE A 263 16.85 25.27 -25.93
C ILE A 263 17.41 24.00 -25.31
N MET A 264 16.55 23.22 -24.67
CA MET A 264 16.91 21.88 -24.23
C MET A 264 17.18 21.10 -25.51
N GLU A 265 18.44 20.87 -25.83
CA GLU A 265 18.80 20.08 -27.00
C GLU A 265 18.22 18.68 -26.81
N VAL A 266 17.25 18.32 -27.63
CA VAL A 266 16.70 16.97 -27.66
C VAL A 266 17.83 16.06 -28.17
N PRO A 267 18.28 15.07 -27.37
CA PRO A 267 19.34 14.19 -27.81
C PRO A 267 18.93 13.44 -29.09
N GLN A 268 19.82 13.36 -30.08
CA GLN A 268 19.54 12.70 -31.37
C GLN A 268 19.14 11.22 -31.24
N TRP A 269 19.41 10.55 -30.12
CA TRP A 269 18.93 9.20 -29.88
C TRP A 269 17.40 9.14 -29.68
N LEU A 270 16.77 10.20 -29.16
CA LEU A 270 15.31 10.25 -28.95
C LEU A 270 14.58 10.33 -30.30
N PHE A 271 15.06 11.16 -31.22
CA PHE A 271 14.57 11.22 -32.60
C PHE A 271 14.71 9.89 -33.35
N ARG A 272 15.83 9.17 -33.12
CA ARG A 272 16.04 7.83 -33.70
C ARG A 272 15.11 6.77 -33.11
N LEU A 273 14.70 6.93 -31.85
CA LEU A 273 13.74 6.05 -31.20
C LEU A 273 12.33 6.24 -31.78
N GLU A 274 11.88 7.49 -31.90
CA GLU A 274 10.57 7.82 -32.48
C GLU A 274 10.43 7.31 -33.92
N GLN A 275 11.44 7.55 -34.77
CA GLN A 275 11.45 7.01 -36.15
C GLN A 275 11.43 5.48 -36.19
N ARG A 276 12.05 4.80 -35.22
CA ARG A 276 12.00 3.34 -35.15
C ARG A 276 10.62 2.84 -34.71
N MET A 277 9.98 3.55 -33.78
CA MET A 277 8.61 3.20 -33.36
C MET A 277 7.63 3.38 -34.52
N ASP A 278 7.74 4.48 -35.27
CA ASP A 278 6.91 4.72 -36.47
C ASP A 278 7.14 3.67 -37.58
N ASN A 279 8.39 3.21 -37.74
CA ASN A 279 8.73 2.16 -38.72
C ASN A 279 8.24 0.76 -38.29
N VAL A 280 8.15 0.48 -36.98
CA VAL A 280 7.57 -0.75 -36.45
C VAL A 280 6.05 -0.75 -36.60
N GLU A 281 5.39 0.41 -36.44
CA GLU A 281 3.94 0.55 -36.66
C GLU A 281 3.54 0.49 -38.14
N SER A 282 4.44 0.87 -39.06
CA SER A 282 4.19 0.86 -40.51
C SER A 282 4.61 -0.42 -41.25
N GLY A 283 5.11 -1.44 -40.54
CA GLY A 283 5.29 -2.79 -41.07
C GLY A 283 6.37 -2.93 -42.17
N ASN A 284 7.33 -2.01 -42.24
CA ASN A 284 8.41 -2.05 -43.24
C ASN A 284 9.70 -2.59 -42.61
N ASP A 285 9.76 -3.91 -42.43
CA ASP A 285 10.95 -4.59 -41.91
C ASP A 285 11.90 -4.93 -43.07
N SER A 286 12.82 -4.02 -43.39
CA SER A 286 13.96 -4.33 -44.25
C SER A 286 15.20 -4.51 -43.39
N ASP A 287 15.52 -5.78 -43.17
CA ASP A 287 16.69 -6.34 -42.51
C ASP A 287 18.00 -5.65 -43.00
N GLN A 288 18.58 -4.79 -42.17
CA GLN A 288 19.96 -4.34 -42.31
C GLN A 288 20.72 -4.52 -41.01
N SER A 289 21.68 -5.44 -41.08
CA SER A 289 22.62 -5.85 -40.06
C SER A 289 23.41 -4.67 -39.46
N ILE A 290 23.49 -4.65 -38.13
CA ILE A 290 24.22 -3.66 -37.36
C ILE A 290 25.72 -3.87 -37.56
N GLN A 291 26.40 -2.92 -38.22
CA GLN A 291 27.84 -2.73 -38.05
C GLN A 291 28.07 -1.86 -36.81
N VAL A 292 28.73 -2.44 -35.81
CA VAL A 292 29.19 -1.74 -34.61
C VAL A 292 30.42 -0.92 -34.99
N GLU A 293 30.27 0.39 -35.16
CA GLU A 293 31.40 1.31 -35.20
C GLU A 293 32.04 1.33 -33.80
N LYS A 294 33.33 0.98 -33.75
CA LYS A 294 34.16 1.04 -32.55
C LYS A 294 34.43 2.51 -32.22
N GLU A 295 34.03 2.95 -31.04
CA GLU A 295 34.55 4.18 -30.45
C GLU A 295 36.06 4.02 -30.20
N GLU A 296 36.86 4.90 -30.82
CA GLU A 296 38.28 5.03 -30.56
C GLU A 296 38.51 5.55 -29.14
N SER A 297 39.06 4.70 -28.28
CA SER A 297 39.49 5.10 -26.94
C SER A 297 40.81 5.88 -27.01
N THR A 298 40.77 7.08 -26.46
CA THR A 298 41.93 7.96 -26.30
C THR A 298 43.00 7.33 -25.41
N ASN A 299 44.19 7.20 -26.00
CA ASN A 299 45.50 6.91 -25.41
C ASN A 299 45.66 7.23 -23.91
N THR A 300 45.87 6.20 -23.09
CA THR A 300 46.74 6.29 -21.91
C THR A 300 47.76 5.15 -21.94
N LYS A 301 49.01 5.53 -21.64
CA LYS A 301 50.25 4.81 -21.90
C LYS A 301 50.40 3.53 -21.07
N SER A 302 50.88 2.48 -21.72
CA SER A 302 51.31 1.18 -21.18
C SER A 302 52.61 1.24 -20.36
N VAL A 303 52.69 0.45 -19.29
CA VAL A 303 53.92 -0.03 -18.62
C VAL A 303 53.73 -1.54 -18.34
N PRO A 304 54.75 -2.40 -18.49
CA PRO A 304 54.53 -3.81 -18.83
C PRO A 304 54.40 -4.77 -17.64
N ASP A 305 53.78 -5.89 -17.99
CA ASP A 305 53.47 -7.12 -17.26
C ASP A 305 54.74 -7.88 -16.81
N ASN A 306 54.76 -8.33 -15.55
CA ASN A 306 55.57 -9.48 -15.16
C ASN A 306 54.96 -10.23 -13.96
N ASP A 307 55.01 -11.55 -14.08
CA ASP A 307 54.86 -12.59 -13.06
C ASP A 307 53.47 -13.10 -12.64
N ARG A 308 53.04 -14.11 -13.42
CA ARG A 308 52.48 -15.40 -12.98
C ARG A 308 52.70 -15.73 -11.50
N VAL A 309 51.64 -16.13 -10.78
CA VAL A 309 51.56 -17.42 -10.04
C VAL A 309 50.09 -17.83 -9.83
N LYS A 310 49.82 -19.10 -10.15
CA LYS A 310 48.61 -19.89 -9.89
C LYS A 310 48.44 -20.19 -8.40
N THR A 311 47.24 -20.06 -7.84
CA THR A 311 46.71 -21.07 -6.90
C THR A 311 45.19 -21.12 -6.85
N GLN A 312 44.65 -22.29 -7.20
CA GLN A 312 43.28 -22.75 -6.92
C GLN A 312 43.13 -23.23 -5.46
N LYS A 313 41.86 -23.38 -5.03
CA LYS A 313 41.28 -24.04 -3.82
C LYS A 313 40.91 -23.05 -2.72
N LYS A 314 39.75 -23.15 -2.05
CA LYS A 314 38.66 -24.15 -2.05
C LYS A 314 37.42 -23.50 -1.41
N LEU A 315 36.24 -23.92 -1.85
CA LEU A 315 34.99 -23.79 -1.08
C LEU A 315 35.18 -24.31 0.35
N PHE A 316 34.78 -23.50 1.33
CA PHE A 316 33.88 -23.82 2.44
C PHE A 316 33.19 -22.54 2.87
#